data_AF-A0A2S5EKQ3-F1
#
_entry.id   AF-A0A2S5EKQ3-F1
#
_cell.length_a   1.000
_cell.length_b   1.000
_cell.length_c   1.000
_cell.angle_alpha   90.00
_cell.angle_beta   90.00
_cell.angle_gamma   90.00
#
_symmetry.space_group_name_H-M   'P 1'
#
loop_
_entity.id
_entity.type
_entity.pdbx_description
1 polymer ?
#
loop_
_entity_poly.entity_id
_entity_poly.type
_entity_poly.pdbx_seq_one_letter_code
_entity_poly.pdbx_strand_id
1 'polypeptide(L)'
;MKKIFVVFFLLSLFVPVYSQTYYDVGFSLLNYPDGFKFALKSGLESDSFNLDFDLSPNFAETFSLITVTDVSAKLLDINPNTFLDVGLLWVYGEDFPGTLAYGGFNLNFNNILGKLYVGYPFNNTDDPLNYFAIKFGYVVPKPADFIDDLKLDLRVVNGRIDFSIFLVEPL
;
A
#
# COMPACT_ATOMS: atom_id res chain seq x y z
N MET A 1 -36.87 -0.17 -5.23
CA MET A 1 -36.55 0.87 -4.21
C MET A 1 -35.31 0.53 -3.38
N LYS A 2 -35.23 -0.62 -2.68
CA LYS A 2 -34.05 -0.98 -1.86
C LYS A 2 -32.70 -0.97 -2.62
N LYS A 3 -32.69 -1.46 -3.88
CA LYS A 3 -31.48 -1.49 -4.72
C LYS A 3 -30.93 -0.10 -5.08
N ILE A 4 -31.82 0.88 -5.29
CA ILE A 4 -31.43 2.27 -5.60
C ILE A 4 -30.83 2.93 -4.37
N PHE A 5 -31.36 2.65 -3.17
CA PHE A 5 -30.78 3.12 -1.91
C PHE A 5 -29.37 2.57 -1.67
N VAL A 6 -29.13 1.29 -1.99
CA VAL A 6 -27.79 0.67 -1.87
C VAL A 6 -26.81 1.30 -2.86
N VAL A 7 -27.22 1.51 -4.12
CA VAL A 7 -26.38 2.16 -5.14
C VAL A 7 -26.10 3.62 -4.77
N PHE A 8 -27.10 4.35 -4.27
CA PHE A 8 -26.93 5.74 -3.82
C PHE A 8 -26.06 5.83 -2.57
N PHE A 9 -26.19 4.89 -1.63
CA PHE A 9 -25.32 4.80 -0.46
C PHE A 9 -23.87 4.52 -0.87
N LEU A 10 -23.65 3.56 -1.77
CA LEU A 10 -22.33 3.27 -2.34
C LEU A 10 -21.75 4.50 -3.05
N LEU A 11 -22.51 5.15 -3.94
CA LEU A 11 -22.11 6.39 -4.61
C LEU A 11 -21.82 7.54 -3.63
N SER A 12 -22.61 7.67 -2.57
CA SER A 12 -22.40 8.69 -1.55
C SER A 12 -21.19 8.44 -0.66
N LEU A 13 -20.69 7.20 -0.59
CA LEU A 13 -19.41 6.88 0.04
C LEU A 13 -18.23 7.30 -0.86
N PHE A 14 -18.38 7.28 -2.19
CA PHE A 14 -17.33 7.71 -3.11
C PHE A 14 -17.07 9.24 -3.06
N VAL A 15 -18.11 10.07 -2.89
CA VAL A 15 -17.98 11.54 -2.89
C VAL A 15 -17.03 12.08 -1.78
N PRO A 16 -17.16 11.69 -0.50
CA PRO A 16 -16.25 12.15 0.55
C PRO A 16 -14.85 11.55 0.42
N VAL A 17 -14.74 10.29 -0.05
CA VAL A 17 -13.45 9.67 -0.38
C VAL A 17 -12.72 10.56 -1.40
N TYR A 18 -13.33 10.89 -2.53
CA TYR A 18 -12.66 11.71 -3.55
C TYR A 18 -12.32 13.16 -3.14
N SER A 19 -12.91 13.72 -2.08
CA SER A 19 -12.65 15.10 -1.64
C SER A 19 -11.47 15.27 -0.68
N GLN A 20 -10.95 14.18 -0.11
CA GLN A 20 -9.86 14.15 0.86
C GLN A 20 -8.82 13.05 0.56
N THR A 21 -8.77 12.63 -0.71
CA THR A 21 -7.86 11.58 -1.16
C THR A 21 -6.84 12.17 -2.12
N TYR A 22 -5.57 11.91 -1.84
CA TYR A 22 -4.45 12.20 -2.71
C TYR A 22 -4.16 10.98 -3.57
N TYR A 23 -3.84 11.21 -4.86
CA TYR A 23 -3.51 10.13 -5.77
C TYR A 23 -2.01 9.92 -5.85
N ASP A 24 -1.61 8.65 -5.82
CA ASP A 24 -0.21 8.26 -6.02
C ASP A 24 -0.04 7.69 -7.42
N VAL A 25 1.04 8.07 -8.11
CA VAL A 25 1.46 7.44 -9.36
C VAL A 25 2.97 7.33 -9.40
N GLY A 26 3.49 6.15 -9.74
CA GLY A 26 4.92 5.94 -9.90
C GLY A 26 5.30 4.54 -10.32
N PHE A 27 6.44 4.09 -9.83
CA PHE A 27 7.03 2.82 -10.19
C PHE A 27 7.56 2.09 -8.96
N SER A 28 7.51 0.76 -9.02
CA SER A 28 8.09 -0.12 -8.01
C SER A 28 9.04 -1.13 -8.67
N LEU A 29 10.11 -1.45 -7.95
CA LEU A 29 11.00 -2.57 -8.20
C LEU A 29 10.68 -3.65 -7.18
N LEU A 30 10.10 -4.76 -7.64
CA LEU A 30 9.76 -5.91 -6.81
C LEU A 30 10.90 -6.94 -6.90
N ASN A 31 11.50 -7.29 -5.78
CA ASN A 31 12.69 -8.16 -5.76
C ASN A 31 12.32 -9.64 -5.58
N TYR A 32 11.96 -10.33 -6.66
CA TYR A 32 11.64 -11.75 -6.63
C TYR A 32 12.91 -12.63 -6.71
N PRO A 33 12.85 -13.90 -6.24
CA PRO A 33 14.01 -14.81 -6.30
C PRO A 33 14.57 -15.04 -7.71
N ASP A 34 13.74 -14.93 -8.74
CA ASP A 34 14.12 -15.09 -10.14
C ASP A 34 14.55 -13.79 -10.83
N GLY A 35 14.57 -12.67 -10.09
CA GLY A 35 15.04 -11.36 -10.53
C GLY A 35 14.07 -10.22 -10.22
N PHE A 36 14.50 -8.99 -10.54
CA PHE A 36 13.69 -7.79 -10.32
C PHE A 36 12.54 -7.70 -11.35
N LYS A 37 11.35 -7.36 -10.86
CA LYS A 37 10.17 -7.07 -11.68
C LYS A 37 9.81 -5.59 -11.55
N PHE A 38 9.63 -4.91 -12.68
CA PHE A 38 9.13 -3.54 -12.69
C PHE A 38 7.60 -3.54 -12.58
N ALA A 39 7.05 -2.73 -11.69
CA ALA A 39 5.62 -2.54 -11.52
C ALA A 39 5.26 -1.06 -11.66
N LEU A 40 4.07 -0.81 -12.23
CA LEU A 40 3.41 0.48 -12.11
C LEU A 40 2.79 0.58 -10.72
N LYS A 41 3.09 1.67 -10.01
CA LYS A 41 2.50 1.97 -8.73
C LYS A 41 1.38 2.98 -8.92
N SER A 42 0.25 2.72 -8.29
CA SER A 42 -0.84 3.66 -8.11
C SER A 42 -1.39 3.56 -6.70
N GLY A 43 -2.00 4.62 -6.19
CA GLY A 43 -2.51 4.61 -4.83
C GLY A 43 -3.52 5.70 -4.56
N LEU A 44 -4.15 5.57 -3.40
CA LEU A 44 -5.07 6.54 -2.82
C LEU A 44 -4.67 6.71 -1.37
N GLU A 45 -4.26 7.91 -0.98
CA GLU A 45 -3.93 8.24 0.39
C GLU A 45 -4.95 9.20 1.00
N SER A 46 -5.36 8.91 2.24
CA SER A 46 -6.18 9.83 3.03
C SER A 46 -5.90 9.63 4.53
N ASP A 47 -6.36 10.57 5.35
CA ASP A 47 -6.18 10.49 6.81
C ASP A 47 -6.79 9.24 7.45
N SER A 48 -7.81 8.64 6.82
CA SER A 48 -8.58 7.53 7.39
C SER A 48 -8.42 6.21 6.63
N PHE A 49 -7.99 6.27 5.37
CA PHE A 49 -7.98 5.14 4.45
C PHE A 49 -6.82 5.26 3.48
N ASN A 50 -6.09 4.17 3.25
CA ASN A 50 -5.04 4.11 2.25
C ASN A 50 -5.17 2.86 1.38
N LEU A 51 -4.92 3.02 0.08
CA LEU A 51 -4.78 1.96 -0.91
C LEU A 51 -3.44 2.14 -1.61
N ASP A 52 -2.56 1.15 -1.52
CA ASP A 52 -1.40 1.00 -2.40
C ASP A 52 -1.66 -0.13 -3.39
N PHE A 53 -1.35 0.09 -4.66
CA PHE A 53 -1.48 -0.91 -5.71
C PHE A 53 -0.26 -0.92 -6.64
N ASP A 54 0.39 -2.08 -6.75
CA ASP A 54 1.47 -2.34 -7.69
C ASP A 54 1.00 -3.33 -8.77
N LEU A 55 1.28 -3.04 -10.04
CA LEU A 55 0.90 -3.84 -11.19
C LEU A 55 2.12 -4.13 -12.08
N SER A 56 2.51 -5.40 -12.21
CA SER A 56 3.62 -5.84 -13.07
C SER A 56 3.15 -6.91 -14.07
N PRO A 57 2.82 -6.52 -15.31
CA PRO A 57 2.52 -7.48 -16.37
C PRO A 57 3.80 -8.01 -17.02
N ASN A 58 3.85 -9.31 -17.29
CA ASN A 58 4.89 -9.95 -18.08
C ASN A 58 4.30 -10.55 -19.35
N PHE A 59 4.85 -10.16 -20.51
CA PHE A 59 4.39 -10.56 -21.84
C PHE A 59 5.37 -11.53 -22.53
N ALA A 60 6.13 -12.32 -21.77
CA ALA A 60 6.97 -13.39 -22.30
C ALA A 60 6.12 -14.53 -22.93
N GLU A 61 6.69 -15.73 -23.09
CA GLU A 61 6.00 -16.87 -23.75
C GLU A 61 4.64 -17.23 -23.15
N THR A 62 4.43 -16.92 -21.87
CA THR A 62 3.13 -16.94 -21.21
C THR A 62 2.86 -15.61 -20.53
N PHE A 63 1.65 -15.08 -20.71
CA PHE A 63 1.20 -13.89 -19.99
C PHE A 63 1.13 -14.21 -18.49
N SER A 64 1.88 -13.50 -17.67
CA SER A 64 1.75 -13.53 -16.22
C SER A 64 1.54 -12.13 -15.66
N LEU A 65 0.84 -12.05 -14.53
CA LEU A 65 0.50 -10.80 -13.87
C LEU A 65 0.83 -10.91 -12.40
N ILE A 66 1.68 -10.01 -11.93
CA ILE A 66 1.94 -9.82 -10.52
C ILE A 66 1.20 -8.56 -10.07
N THR A 67 0.46 -8.67 -8.98
CA THR A 67 -0.15 -7.52 -8.31
C THR A 67 0.14 -7.54 -6.82
N VAL A 68 0.41 -6.37 -6.25
CA VAL A 68 0.45 -6.19 -4.79
C VAL A 68 -0.56 -5.12 -4.43
N THR A 69 -1.54 -5.48 -3.62
CA THR A 69 -2.59 -4.56 -3.15
C THR A 69 -2.50 -4.47 -1.64
N ASP A 70 -2.29 -3.28 -1.09
CA ASP A 70 -2.38 -3.02 0.35
C ASP A 70 -3.54 -2.05 0.60
N VAL A 71 -4.55 -2.49 1.35
CA VAL A 71 -5.66 -1.64 1.77
C VAL A 71 -5.66 -1.54 3.27
N SER A 72 -5.72 -0.33 3.81
CA SER A 72 -5.79 -0.10 5.24
C SER A 72 -6.78 1.00 5.62
N ALA A 73 -7.34 0.86 6.81
CA ALA A 73 -8.18 1.85 7.44
C ALA A 73 -7.62 2.19 8.82
N LYS A 74 -7.44 3.48 9.09
CA LYS A 74 -7.04 3.98 10.39
C LYS A 74 -8.11 3.63 11.42
N LEU A 75 -7.67 3.08 12.54
CA LEU A 75 -8.53 2.63 13.63
C LEU A 75 -8.46 3.57 14.84
N LEU A 76 -7.26 4.04 15.18
CA LEU A 76 -7.05 4.86 16.38
C LEU A 76 -5.78 5.71 16.26
N ASP A 77 -5.89 7.02 16.52
CA ASP A 77 -4.72 7.86 16.78
C ASP A 77 -4.30 7.73 18.26
N ILE A 78 -3.05 7.32 18.50
CA ILE A 78 -2.47 7.23 19.86
C ILE A 78 -1.94 8.61 20.27
N ASN A 79 -1.26 9.29 19.34
CA ASN A 79 -0.74 10.65 19.48
C ASN A 79 -0.53 11.25 18.06
N PRO A 80 -0.12 12.53 17.90
CA PRO A 80 0.02 13.16 16.58
C PRO A 80 0.97 12.44 15.60
N ASN A 81 1.89 11.63 16.11
CA ASN A 81 2.93 10.94 15.37
C ASN A 81 2.72 9.41 15.34
N THR A 82 1.65 8.89 15.94
CA THR A 82 1.47 7.45 16.11
C THR A 82 0.00 7.07 15.99
N PHE A 83 -0.29 6.09 15.13
CA PHE A 83 -1.65 5.59 14.96
C PHE A 83 -1.66 4.08 14.69
N LEU A 84 -2.80 3.48 14.91
CA LEU A 84 -3.11 2.09 14.59
C LEU A 84 -4.01 2.04 13.37
N ASP A 85 -3.76 1.08 12.50
CA ASP A 85 -4.65 0.74 11.38
C ASP A 85 -4.94 -0.77 11.35
N VAL A 86 -5.91 -1.14 10.53
CA VAL A 86 -6.16 -2.54 10.16
C VAL A 86 -6.24 -2.61 8.65
N GLY A 87 -5.79 -3.73 8.08
CA GLY A 87 -5.73 -3.83 6.63
C GLY A 87 -5.57 -5.23 6.08
N LEU A 88 -5.52 -5.28 4.76
CA LEU A 88 -5.30 -6.46 3.96
C LEU A 88 -4.19 -6.15 2.96
N LEU A 89 -3.08 -6.86 3.08
CA LEU A 89 -2.07 -6.94 2.04
C LEU A 89 -2.36 -8.20 1.23
N TRP A 90 -2.48 -8.06 -0.07
CA TRP A 90 -2.78 -9.13 -1.00
C TRP A 90 -1.73 -9.17 -2.09
N VAL A 91 -1.05 -10.30 -2.23
CA VAL A 91 -0.08 -10.55 -3.30
C VAL A 91 -0.65 -11.62 -4.23
N TYR A 92 -0.75 -11.29 -5.51
CA TYR A 92 -1.14 -12.22 -6.56
C TYR A 92 -0.02 -12.32 -7.59
N GLY A 93 0.20 -13.52 -8.11
CA GLY A 93 1.27 -13.82 -9.05
C GLY A 93 2.48 -14.43 -8.36
N GLU A 94 2.93 -15.57 -8.90
CA GLU A 94 3.95 -16.47 -8.35
C GLU A 94 3.59 -17.04 -6.96
N ASP A 95 4.12 -18.21 -6.60
CA ASP A 95 3.83 -18.92 -5.33
C ASP A 95 4.42 -18.19 -4.11
N PHE A 96 4.06 -16.91 -3.93
CA PHE A 96 4.57 -16.06 -2.87
C PHE A 96 3.57 -15.98 -1.72
N PRO A 97 3.90 -16.52 -0.53
CA PRO A 97 3.09 -16.29 0.65
C PRO A 97 3.33 -14.85 1.12
N GLY A 98 2.44 -13.94 0.73
CA GLY A 98 2.49 -12.53 1.13
C GLY A 98 1.12 -11.91 1.40
N THR A 99 0.05 -12.69 1.25
CA THR A 99 -1.32 -12.26 1.54
C THR A 99 -1.61 -12.41 3.02
N LEU A 100 -1.87 -11.29 3.70
CA LEU A 100 -2.06 -11.24 5.13
C LEU A 100 -3.10 -10.18 5.53
N ALA A 101 -3.98 -10.53 6.47
CA ALA A 101 -4.82 -9.56 7.16
C ALA A 101 -4.10 -9.12 8.44
N TYR A 102 -3.97 -7.81 8.68
CA TYR A 102 -3.12 -7.28 9.75
C TYR A 102 -3.77 -6.20 10.59
N GLY A 103 -3.22 -6.03 11.79
CA GLY A 103 -3.16 -4.75 12.48
C GLY A 103 -1.80 -4.09 12.26
N GLY A 104 -1.81 -2.79 11.98
CA GLY A 104 -0.60 -2.02 11.71
C GLY A 104 -0.34 -1.01 12.81
N PHE A 105 0.92 -0.91 13.22
CA PHE A 105 1.43 0.15 14.08
C PHE A 105 2.22 1.13 13.23
N ASN A 106 1.80 2.39 13.21
CA ASN A 106 2.36 3.43 12.36
C ASN A 106 3.04 4.51 13.22
N LEU A 107 4.22 4.94 12.78
CA LEU A 107 5.00 6.04 13.33
C LEU A 107 5.29 7.04 12.21
N ASN A 108 4.86 8.29 12.38
CA ASN A 108 5.19 9.38 11.46
C ASN A 108 6.07 10.40 12.18
N PHE A 109 7.29 10.61 11.68
CA PHE A 109 8.23 11.56 12.23
C PHE A 109 9.06 12.24 11.13
N ASN A 110 8.97 13.56 11.02
CA ASN A 110 9.78 14.38 10.11
C ASN A 110 9.87 13.81 8.69
N ASN A 111 8.73 13.66 8.03
CA ASN A 111 8.58 13.11 6.67
C ASN A 111 8.90 11.61 6.52
N ILE A 112 9.21 10.91 7.61
CA ILE A 112 9.44 9.47 7.61
C ILE A 112 8.22 8.78 8.21
N LEU A 113 7.60 7.89 7.44
CA LEU A 113 6.58 6.97 7.90
C LEU A 113 7.21 5.59 8.12
N GLY A 114 7.06 5.02 9.31
CA GLY A 114 7.37 3.62 9.58
C GLY A 114 6.09 2.88 9.95
N LYS A 115 5.83 1.75 9.29
CA LYS A 115 4.69 0.88 9.56
C LYS A 115 5.15 -0.54 9.82
N LEU A 116 4.77 -1.10 10.95
CA LEU A 116 4.91 -2.51 11.28
C LEU A 116 3.55 -3.20 11.13
N TYR A 117 3.50 -4.23 10.30
CA TYR A 117 2.32 -5.05 10.06
C TYR A 117 2.44 -6.32 10.90
N VAL A 118 1.41 -6.65 11.66
CA VAL A 118 1.32 -7.91 12.39
C VAL A 118 -0.02 -8.54 12.08
N GLY A 119 -0.01 -9.73 11.49
CA GLY A 119 -1.21 -10.28 10.90
C GLY A 119 -1.23 -11.78 10.72
N TYR A 120 -2.37 -12.28 10.25
CA TYR A 120 -2.59 -13.68 9.93
C TYR A 120 -2.45 -13.89 8.42
N PRO A 121 -1.50 -14.72 7.96
CA PRO A 121 -1.37 -15.06 6.55
C PRO A 121 -2.52 -15.97 6.10
N PHE A 122 -3.03 -15.78 4.89
CA PHE A 122 -4.12 -16.61 4.37
C PHE A 122 -3.66 -17.99 3.89
N ASN A 123 -2.36 -18.13 3.60
CA ASN A 123 -1.76 -19.40 3.29
C ASN A 123 -1.20 -20.01 4.58
N ASN A 124 -1.59 -21.26 4.87
CA ASN A 124 -1.08 -21.97 6.04
C ASN A 124 0.43 -22.22 5.87
N THR A 125 1.24 -21.67 6.76
CA THR A 125 2.70 -21.64 6.67
C THR A 125 3.31 -21.70 8.06
N ASP A 126 4.37 -22.49 8.20
CA ASP A 126 5.13 -22.64 9.45
C ASP A 126 6.17 -21.54 9.63
N ASP A 127 6.44 -20.73 8.60
CA ASP A 127 7.46 -19.66 8.66
C ASP A 127 6.89 -18.39 9.34
N PRO A 128 7.43 -17.98 10.50
CA PRO A 128 6.99 -16.80 11.24
C PRO A 128 7.08 -15.50 10.44
N LEU A 129 7.96 -15.40 9.44
CA LEU A 129 8.12 -14.18 8.63
C LEU A 129 6.85 -13.85 7.83
N ASN A 130 5.96 -14.81 7.61
CA ASN A 130 4.68 -14.59 6.94
C ASN A 130 3.65 -13.83 7.77
N TYR A 131 3.88 -13.68 9.08
CA TYR A 131 3.00 -12.98 10.00
C TYR A 131 3.35 -11.49 10.12
N PHE A 132 4.45 -11.07 9.49
CA PHE A 132 4.99 -9.72 9.62
C PHE A 132 5.30 -9.10 8.25
N ALA A 133 5.07 -7.80 8.16
CA ALA A 133 5.63 -6.97 7.11
C ALA A 133 6.09 -5.64 7.70
N ILE A 134 6.95 -4.93 7.00
CA ILE A 134 7.42 -3.61 7.40
C ILE A 134 7.37 -2.70 6.18
N LYS A 135 6.91 -1.46 6.35
CA LYS A 135 6.98 -0.41 5.32
C LYS A 135 7.67 0.81 5.91
N PHE A 136 8.60 1.38 5.17
CA PHE A 136 9.21 2.67 5.43
C PHE A 136 8.91 3.59 4.25
N GLY A 137 8.29 4.73 4.50
CA GLY A 137 8.07 5.78 3.52
C GLY A 137 8.86 7.03 3.88
N TYR A 138 9.33 7.74 2.87
CA TYR A 138 9.98 9.03 3.02
C TYR A 138 9.45 10.03 2.01
N VAL A 139 8.94 11.15 2.49
CA VAL A 139 8.52 12.29 1.66
C VAL A 139 9.70 13.24 1.50
N VAL A 140 10.16 13.41 0.26
CA VAL A 140 11.28 14.30 -0.05
C VAL A 140 10.84 15.74 0.17
N PRO A 141 11.57 16.54 0.98
CA PRO A 141 11.26 17.95 1.17
C PRO A 141 11.21 18.68 -0.17
N LYS A 142 10.06 19.32 -0.41
CA LYS A 142 9.74 19.97 -1.67
C LYS A 142 10.66 21.17 -1.95
N PRO A 143 11.31 21.24 -3.13
CA PRO A 143 11.91 22.47 -3.63
C PRO A 143 10.80 23.50 -3.93
N ALA A 144 11.09 24.80 -3.86
CA ALA A 144 10.10 25.89 -3.90
C ALA A 144 9.09 25.87 -5.09
N ASP A 145 9.40 25.16 -6.19
CA ASP A 145 8.65 25.21 -7.45
C ASP A 145 8.04 23.86 -7.91
N PHE A 146 8.08 22.79 -7.11
CA PHE A 146 7.42 21.54 -7.49
C PHE A 146 5.90 21.62 -7.22
N ILE A 147 5.07 20.85 -7.91
CA ILE A 147 3.61 20.81 -7.64
C ILE A 147 3.27 19.61 -6.77
N ASP A 148 3.84 18.45 -7.09
CA ASP A 148 3.59 17.18 -6.39
C ASP A 148 4.69 16.88 -5.37
N ASP A 149 4.39 15.99 -4.41
CA ASP A 149 5.37 15.49 -3.46
C ASP A 149 6.03 14.22 -3.99
N LEU A 150 7.36 14.15 -3.92
CA LEU A 150 8.11 12.95 -4.28
C LEU A 150 8.24 12.04 -3.05
N LYS A 151 7.78 10.79 -3.16
CA LYS A 151 7.89 9.78 -2.10
C LYS A 151 8.74 8.60 -2.52
N LEU A 152 9.44 8.05 -1.54
CA LEU A 152 10.22 6.81 -1.64
C LEU A 152 9.68 5.83 -0.59
N ASP A 153 9.33 4.63 -1.02
CA ASP A 153 8.90 3.56 -0.10
C ASP A 153 9.84 2.36 -0.20
N LEU A 154 10.10 1.74 0.94
CA LEU A 154 10.69 0.42 1.07
C LEU A 154 9.73 -0.47 1.84
N ARG A 155 9.32 -1.58 1.22
CA ARG A 155 8.40 -2.55 1.83
C ARG A 155 9.10 -3.90 1.93
N VAL A 156 9.06 -4.51 3.11
CA VAL A 156 9.56 -5.86 3.35
C VAL A 156 8.38 -6.76 3.69
N VAL A 157 8.11 -7.75 2.84
CA VAL A 157 7.02 -8.73 3.03
C VAL A 157 7.60 -10.12 2.90
N ASN A 158 7.54 -10.93 3.96
CA ASN A 158 8.05 -12.30 3.94
C ASN A 158 9.47 -12.42 3.31
N GLY A 159 10.39 -11.55 3.72
CA GLY A 159 11.77 -11.49 3.21
C GLY A 159 11.97 -10.85 1.83
N ARG A 160 10.90 -10.61 1.06
CA ARG A 160 10.95 -9.84 -0.20
C ARG A 160 11.08 -8.35 0.10
N ILE A 161 12.00 -7.68 -0.59
CA ILE A 161 12.20 -6.22 -0.47
C ILE A 161 11.68 -5.57 -1.74
N ASP A 162 10.67 -4.72 -1.61
CA ASP A 162 10.15 -3.89 -2.68
C ASP A 162 10.60 -2.45 -2.47
N PHE A 163 11.01 -1.79 -3.54
CA PHE A 163 11.37 -0.37 -3.53
C PHE A 163 10.45 0.40 -4.48
N SER A 164 9.89 1.51 -4.05
CA SER A 164 9.01 2.34 -4.86
C SER A 164 9.45 3.79 -4.87
N ILE A 165 9.26 4.43 -6.02
CA ILE A 165 9.41 5.88 -6.22
C ILE A 165 8.15 6.39 -6.92
N PHE A 166 7.49 7.37 -6.33
CA PHE A 166 6.20 7.84 -6.81
C PHE A 166 5.95 9.30 -6.45
N LEU A 167 5.11 9.92 -7.26
CA LEU A 167 4.58 11.26 -7.01
C LEU A 167 3.23 11.12 -6.31
N VAL A 168 2.97 12.04 -5.39
CA VAL A 168 1.70 12.17 -4.67
C VAL A 168 1.22 13.61 -4.84
N GLU A 169 -0.08 13.79 -5.03
CA GLU A 169 -0.66 15.13 -4.98
C GLU A 169 -0.28 15.82 -3.65
N PRO A 170 -0.04 17.14 -3.65
CA PRO A 170 0.53 17.83 -2.48
C PRO A 170 -0.34 17.66 -1.22
N LEU A 171 0.27 17.10 -0.16
CA LEU A 171 -0.37 16.78 1.13
C LEU A 171 -0.82 18.01 1.92
#